data_AF-A0A656JPT9-F1
#
_entry.id   AF-A0A656JPT9-F1
#
_cell.length_a   1.000
_cell.length_b   1.000
_cell.length_c   1.000
_cell.angle_alpha   90.00
_cell.angle_beta   90.00
_cell.angle_gamma   90.00
#
_symmetry.space_group_name_H-M   'P 1'
#
loop_
_entity.id
_entity.type
_entity.pdbx_description
1 polymer ?
#
loop_
_entity_poly.entity_id
_entity_poly.type
_entity_poly.pdbx_seq_one_letter_code
_entity_poly.pdbx_strand_id
1 'polypeptide(L)'
;HITDAIANHHNALAIFQDDTSRNATLKNLLAPLKMAEHICQSYQVLGNQDEDHEWESIGALVLDYVGLSEYDFEYLRESIRELGAR
;
A
#
# COMPACT_ATOMS: atom_id res chain seq x y z
N HIS A 1 -5.34 -15.23 -8.08
CA HIS A 1 -5.30 -14.40 -6.85
C HIS A 1 -4.04 -13.53 -6.76
N ILE A 2 -2.83 -14.10 -6.63
CA ILE A 2 -1.59 -13.29 -6.55
C ILE A 2 -1.29 -12.57 -7.87
N THR A 3 -1.44 -13.25 -9.01
CA THR A 3 -1.29 -12.65 -10.34
C THR A 3 -2.29 -11.52 -10.58
N ASP A 4 -3.51 -11.63 -10.03
CA ASP A 4 -4.55 -10.61 -10.18
C ASP A 4 -4.24 -9.38 -9.32
N ALA A 5 -3.68 -9.57 -8.11
CA ALA A 5 -3.18 -8.48 -7.28
C ALA A 5 -2.03 -7.74 -7.96
N ILE A 6 -1.07 -8.47 -8.55
CA ILE A 6 0.01 -7.87 -9.33
C ILE A 6 -0.53 -7.19 -10.59
N ALA A 7 -1.53 -7.74 -11.27
CA ALA A 7 -2.09 -7.09 -12.45
C ALA A 7 -2.87 -5.80 -12.12
N ASN A 8 -3.43 -5.68 -10.92
CA ASN A 8 -4.30 -4.57 -10.52
C ASN A 8 -3.67 -3.58 -9.53
N HIS A 9 -2.37 -3.67 -9.23
CA HIS A 9 -1.79 -2.83 -8.17
C HIS A 9 -1.84 -1.32 -8.47
N HIS A 10 -1.67 -0.91 -9.73
CA HIS A 10 -1.88 0.48 -10.17
C HIS A 10 -3.36 0.89 -10.29
N ASN A 11 -4.29 -0.08 -10.23
CA ASN A 11 -5.74 0.15 -10.19
C ASN A 11 -6.30 0.00 -8.75
N ALA A 12 -5.42 0.04 -7.74
CA ALA A 12 -5.82 -0.16 -6.35
C ALA A 12 -6.89 0.84 -5.91
N LEU A 13 -6.83 2.11 -6.37
CA LEU A 13 -7.83 3.13 -6.03
C LEU A 13 -9.26 2.66 -6.34
N ALA A 14 -9.52 2.17 -7.55
CA ALA A 14 -10.84 1.69 -7.95
C ALA A 14 -11.31 0.49 -7.12
N ILE A 15 -10.37 -0.39 -6.71
CA ILE A 15 -10.68 -1.57 -5.91
C ILE A 15 -11.00 -1.17 -4.47
N PHE A 16 -10.25 -0.24 -3.88
CA PHE A 16 -10.48 0.22 -2.51
C PHE A 16 -11.72 1.09 -2.37
N GLN A 17 -12.08 1.89 -3.39
CA GLN A 17 -13.33 2.66 -3.47
C GLN A 17 -14.60 1.78 -3.63
N ASP A 18 -14.45 0.53 -4.09
CA ASP A 18 -15.59 -0.39 -4.17
C ASP A 18 -15.92 -0.95 -2.78
N ASP A 19 -16.99 -0.45 -2.16
CA ASP A 19 -17.49 -0.89 -0.85
C ASP A 19 -18.06 -2.32 -0.85
N THR A 20 -18.17 -2.98 -2.01
CA THR A 20 -18.68 -4.35 -2.06
C THR A 20 -17.65 -5.36 -1.52
N SER A 21 -18.13 -6.31 -0.70
CA SER A 21 -17.31 -7.38 -0.12
C SER A 21 -16.71 -8.35 -1.15
N ARG A 22 -17.09 -8.21 -2.44
CA ARG A 22 -16.62 -9.04 -3.56
C ARG A 22 -15.11 -8.98 -3.74
N ASN A 23 -14.47 -7.89 -3.33
CA ASN A 23 -13.04 -7.68 -3.50
C ASN A 23 -12.21 -7.94 -2.24
N ALA A 24 -12.79 -8.46 -1.15
CA ALA A 24 -12.08 -8.61 0.13
C ALA A 24 -10.77 -9.40 0.02
N THR A 25 -10.76 -10.51 -0.74
CA THR A 25 -9.53 -11.30 -0.99
C THR A 25 -8.47 -10.49 -1.73
N LEU A 26 -8.87 -9.63 -2.66
CA LEU A 26 -7.95 -8.80 -3.44
C LEU A 26 -7.43 -7.63 -2.60
N LYS A 27 -8.29 -6.97 -1.82
CA LYS A 27 -7.91 -5.92 -0.85
C LYS A 27 -6.91 -6.45 0.19
N ASN A 28 -7.11 -7.68 0.69
CA ASN A 28 -6.18 -8.35 1.60
C ASN A 28 -4.77 -8.56 1.03
N LEU A 29 -4.64 -8.67 -0.29
CA LEU A 29 -3.33 -8.81 -0.95
C LEU A 29 -2.76 -7.44 -1.35
N LEU A 30 -3.60 -6.52 -1.82
CA LEU A 30 -3.18 -5.20 -2.27
C LEU A 30 -2.76 -4.28 -1.12
N ALA A 31 -3.43 -4.36 0.03
CA ALA A 31 -3.11 -3.52 1.19
C ALA A 31 -1.63 -3.68 1.63
N PRO A 32 -1.15 -4.89 2.00
CA PRO A 32 0.25 -5.06 2.39
C PRO A 32 1.22 -4.79 1.23
N LEU A 33 0.83 -5.05 -0.03
CA LEU A 33 1.66 -4.74 -1.20
C LEU A 33 1.90 -3.24 -1.37
N LYS A 34 0.84 -2.42 -1.33
CA LYS A 34 0.95 -0.97 -1.47
C LYS A 34 1.67 -0.32 -0.28
N MET A 35 1.43 -0.84 0.93
CA MET A 35 2.19 -0.44 2.11
C MET A 35 3.69 -0.72 1.95
N ALA A 36 4.07 -1.92 1.49
CA ALA A 36 5.46 -2.28 1.27
C ALA A 36 6.12 -1.43 0.18
N GLU A 37 5.41 -1.16 -0.91
CA GLU A 37 5.89 -0.32 -2.02
C GLU A 37 6.27 1.09 -1.54
N HIS A 38 5.41 1.69 -0.71
CA HIS A 38 5.63 2.99 -0.09
C HIS A 38 6.81 2.98 0.89
N ILE A 39 6.87 1.98 1.78
CA ILE A 39 7.96 1.82 2.76
C ILE A 39 9.32 1.69 2.05
N CYS A 40 9.37 0.89 0.98
CA CYS A 40 10.56 0.65 0.17
C CYS A 40 10.87 1.79 -0.82
N GLN A 41 10.04 2.84 -0.89
CA GLN A 41 10.22 3.99 -1.78
C GLN A 41 10.37 3.59 -3.25
N SER A 42 9.56 2.64 -3.70
CA SER A 42 9.66 2.11 -5.07
C SER A 42 9.38 3.20 -6.12
N TYR A 43 8.57 4.21 -5.79
CA TYR A 43 8.36 5.40 -6.61
C TYR A 43 9.66 6.16 -6.93
N GLN A 44 10.60 6.21 -5.99
CA GLN A 44 11.89 6.87 -6.17
C GLN A 44 12.85 5.98 -6.96
N VAL A 45 12.94 4.68 -6.60
CA VAL A 45 13.92 3.74 -7.18
C VAL A 45 13.55 3.31 -8.60
N LEU A 46 12.27 3.07 -8.87
CA LEU A 46 11.77 2.55 -10.15
C LEU A 46 11.06 3.63 -10.98
N GLY A 47 10.31 4.51 -10.32
CA GLY A 47 9.51 5.55 -10.98
C GLY A 47 10.27 6.86 -11.23
N ASN A 48 11.45 7.04 -10.61
CA ASN A 48 12.22 8.28 -10.61
C ASN A 48 11.35 9.52 -10.26
N GLN A 49 10.47 9.35 -9.28
CA GLN A 49 9.64 10.41 -8.71
C GLN A 49 10.13 10.75 -7.30
N ASP A 50 10.03 12.02 -6.92
CA ASP A 50 10.38 12.48 -5.57
C ASP A 50 9.24 12.26 -4.56
N GLU A 51 8.00 12.13 -5.05
CA GLU A 51 6.78 11.95 -4.27
C GLU A 51 6.06 10.64 -4.65
N ASP A 52 5.34 10.06 -3.70
CA ASP A 52 4.55 8.85 -3.91
C ASP A 52 3.09 9.19 -4.20
N HIS A 53 2.83 9.65 -5.42
CA HIS A 53 1.48 10.05 -5.85
C HIS A 53 0.45 8.91 -5.78
N GLU A 54 0.91 7.66 -5.89
CA GLU A 54 0.03 6.51 -5.72
C GLU A 54 -0.41 6.37 -4.26
N TRP A 55 0.54 6.42 -3.33
CA TRP A 55 0.24 6.38 -1.90
C TRP A 55 -0.59 7.57 -1.43
N GLU A 56 -0.32 8.78 -1.94
CA GLU A 56 -1.14 9.97 -1.66
C GLU A 56 -2.62 9.75 -2.02
N SER A 57 -2.87 9.02 -3.10
CA SER A 57 -4.23 8.79 -3.62
C SER A 57 -4.97 7.67 -2.88
N ILE A 58 -4.27 6.65 -2.39
CA ILE A 58 -4.91 5.42 -1.85
C ILE A 58 -4.60 5.14 -0.38
N GLY A 59 -3.59 5.79 0.20
CA GLY A 59 -3.02 5.45 1.50
C GLY A 59 -4.07 5.45 2.61
N ALA A 60 -4.89 6.50 2.67
CA ALA A 60 -5.98 6.59 3.65
C ALA A 60 -6.98 5.43 3.54
N LEU A 61 -7.35 5.01 2.32
CA LEU A 61 -8.27 3.89 2.10
C LEU A 61 -7.64 2.55 2.49
N VAL A 62 -6.34 2.39 2.23
CA VAL A 62 -5.59 1.19 2.61
C VAL A 62 -5.51 1.09 4.13
N LEU A 63 -5.17 2.19 4.81
CA LEU A 63 -5.05 2.26 6.27
C LEU A 63 -6.39 2.03 6.97
N ASP A 64 -7.47 2.64 6.47
CA ASP A 64 -8.83 2.39 6.97
C ASP A 64 -9.21 0.91 6.83
N TYR A 65 -8.92 0.29 5.67
CA TYR A 65 -9.20 -1.12 5.43
C TYR A 65 -8.47 -2.06 6.39
N VAL A 66 -7.20 -1.77 6.71
CA VAL A 66 -6.40 -2.60 7.64
C VAL A 66 -6.62 -2.23 9.12
N GLY A 67 -7.33 -1.13 9.40
CA GLY A 67 -7.60 -0.64 10.74
C GLY A 67 -6.39 0.01 11.42
N LEU A 68 -5.54 0.69 10.65
CA LEU A 68 -4.37 1.43 11.15
C LEU A 68 -4.58 2.93 11.03
N SER A 69 -4.05 3.70 11.98
CA SER A 69 -3.88 5.14 11.79
C SER A 69 -2.59 5.44 11.00
N GLU A 70 -2.47 6.66 10.47
CA GLU A 70 -1.22 7.14 9.86
C GLU A 70 -0.05 7.07 10.86
N TYR A 71 -0.30 7.36 12.13
CA TYR A 71 0.71 7.27 13.18
C TYR A 71 1.21 5.84 13.39
N ASP A 72 0.31 4.86 13.43
CA ASP A 72 0.68 3.44 13.55
C ASP A 72 1.52 2.99 12.34
N PHE A 73 1.15 3.46 11.15
CA PHE A 73 1.86 3.14 9.93
C PHE A 73 3.26 3.75 9.86
N GLU A 74 3.42 5.01 10.26
CA GLU A 74 4.73 5.65 10.34
C GLU A 74 5.64 4.92 11.35
N TYR A 75 5.11 4.57 12.52
CA TYR A 75 5.85 3.77 13.50
C TYR A 75 6.28 2.41 12.93
N LEU A 76 5.38 1.73 12.20
CA LEU A 76 5.69 0.47 11.51
C LEU A 76 6.80 0.67 10.45
N ARG A 77 6.73 1.75 9.68
CA ARG A 77 7.73 2.10 8.65
C ARG A 77 9.11 2.33 9.25
N GLU A 78 9.19 3.09 10.34
CA GLU A 78 10.44 3.32 11.08
C GLU A 78 11.01 2.00 11.60
N SER A 79 10.17 1.18 12.24
CA SER A 79 10.57 -0.12 12.78
C SER A 79 11.12 -1.06 11.70
N ILE A 80 10.50 -1.09 10.52
CA ILE A 80 10.97 -1.91 9.39
C ILE A 80 12.32 -1.42 8.85
N ARG A 81 12.51 -0.10 8.76
CA ARG A 81 13.79 0.48 8.33
C ARG A 81 14.91 0.17 9.31
N GLU A 82 14.64 0.21 10.62
CA GLU A 82 15.60 -0.18 11.65
C GLU A 82 15.97 -1.67 11.57
N LEU A 83 15.01 -2.55 11.27
CA LEU A 83 15.25 -3.98 11.07
C LEU A 83 16.12 -4.25 9.84
N GLY A 84 15.92 -3.52 8.75
CA GLY A 84 16.69 -3.67 7.50
C GLY A 84 18.10 -3.07 7.56
N ALA A 85 18.39 -2.21 8.53
CA ALA A 85 19.71 -1.65 8.78
C ALA A 85 20.62 -2.55 9.64
N ARG A 86 20.11 -3.70 10.12
CA ARG A 86 20.88 -4.74 10.82
C ARG A 86 21.28 -5.87 9.88
#